data_AF-A0A851Z9M0-F1
#
_entry.id   AF-A0A851Z9M0-F1
#
_cell.length_a   1.000
_cell.length_b   1.000
_cell.length_c   1.000
_cell.angle_alpha   90.00
_cell.angle_beta   90.00
_cell.angle_gamma   90.00
#
_symmetry.space_group_name_H-M   'P 1'
#
loop_
_entity.id
_entity.type
_entity.pdbx_description
1 polymer ?
#
loop_
_entity_poly.entity_id
_entity_poly.type
_entity_poly.pdbx_seq_one_letter_code
_entity_poly.pdbx_strand_id
1 'polypeptide(L)'
;AQDGGGGMQNGLRPEEETSFRWQCVEQPIGKLLFQRFLEGEPSLAAAGALWAELEAYERCEEQERGRAAQELRGRFFTPGGAQHCGFLSSAVTGAAGEATP
;
A
#
# COMPACT_ATOMS: atom_id res chain seq x y z
N ALA A 1 20.17 18.14 48.11
CA ALA A 1 20.19 16.84 47.40
C ALA A 1 18.75 16.36 47.29
N GLN A 2 18.17 16.59 46.12
CA GLN A 2 16.83 16.25 45.60
C GLN A 2 16.83 16.98 44.24
N ASP A 3 16.40 16.44 43.10
CA ASP A 3 15.29 15.55 42.79
C ASP A 3 15.67 14.92 41.41
N GLY A 4 15.50 13.63 41.15
CA GLY A 4 14.18 13.11 40.79
C GLY A 4 13.77 13.59 39.39
N GLY A 5 14.34 13.01 38.34
CA GLY A 5 14.05 13.44 36.97
C GLY A 5 14.56 12.49 35.91
N GLY A 6 14.23 11.20 36.04
CA GLY A 6 14.38 10.25 34.95
C GLY A 6 13.42 10.62 33.83
N GLY A 7 13.84 11.52 32.95
CA GLY A 7 13.18 11.76 31.68
C GLY A 7 13.23 10.44 30.91
N MET A 8 12.10 9.74 30.85
CA MET A 8 11.88 8.68 29.88
C MET A 8 12.06 9.32 28.52
N GLN A 9 13.25 9.15 27.97
CA GLN A 9 13.55 9.49 26.59
C GLN A 9 12.56 8.65 25.78
N ASN A 10 11.50 9.28 25.25
CA ASN A 10 10.64 8.61 24.29
C ASN A 10 11.59 8.15 23.18
N GLY A 11 11.74 6.84 23.00
CA GLY A 11 12.77 6.28 22.11
C GLY A 11 12.54 6.58 20.62
N LEU A 12 11.49 7.34 20.30
CA LEU A 12 11.20 7.84 18.97
C LEU A 12 11.96 9.13 18.71
N ARG A 13 12.61 9.19 17.56
CA ARG A 13 13.16 10.44 17.04
C ARG A 13 12.01 11.34 16.56
N PRO A 14 12.10 12.67 16.69
CA PRO A 14 11.02 13.57 16.25
C PRO A 14 10.63 13.39 14.77
N GLU A 15 11.59 13.08 13.90
CA GLU A 15 11.34 12.74 12.49
C GLU A 15 10.50 11.46 12.28
N GLU A 16 10.53 10.51 13.22
CA GLU A 16 9.76 9.27 13.17
C GLU A 16 8.30 9.50 13.58
N GLU A 17 8.02 10.47 14.44
CA GLU A 17 6.66 10.79 14.94
C GLU A 17 5.72 11.32 13.85
N THR A 18 6.25 11.83 12.74
CA THR A 18 5.43 12.40 11.63
C THR A 18 5.60 11.67 10.30
N SER A 19 6.51 10.69 10.22
CA SER A 19 6.78 9.96 8.99
C SER A 19 5.71 8.92 8.69
N PHE A 20 4.97 9.11 7.58
CA PHE A 20 4.03 8.10 7.06
C PHE A 20 4.72 6.77 6.79
N ARG A 21 5.91 6.79 6.17
CA ARG A 21 6.66 5.59 5.84
C ARG A 21 7.00 4.80 7.12
N TRP A 22 7.49 5.49 8.14
CA TRP A 22 7.79 4.85 9.41
C TRP A 22 6.54 4.25 10.04
N GLN A 23 5.50 5.07 10.24
CA GLN A 23 4.30 4.67 10.98
C GLN A 23 3.44 3.64 10.25
N CYS A 24 3.23 3.79 8.93
CA CYS A 24 2.23 3.04 8.18
C CYS A 24 2.83 1.95 7.28
N VAL A 25 4.16 1.87 7.14
CA VAL A 25 4.81 0.86 6.27
C VAL A 25 5.83 0.03 7.02
N GLU A 26 6.74 0.67 7.78
CA GLU A 26 7.84 -0.03 8.44
C GLU A 26 7.47 -0.60 9.82
N GLN A 27 6.62 0.11 10.57
CA GLN A 27 6.07 -0.37 11.84
C GLN A 27 4.98 -1.42 11.60
N PRO A 28 5.14 -2.69 12.02
CA PRO A 28 4.18 -3.75 11.69
C PRO A 28 2.75 -3.49 12.19
N ILE A 29 2.63 -2.98 13.42
CA ILE A 29 1.32 -2.64 14.00
C ILE A 29 0.70 -1.45 13.27
N GLY A 30 1.49 -0.41 12.99
CA GLY A 30 0.97 0.77 12.31
C GLY A 30 0.57 0.48 10.86
N LYS A 31 1.31 -0.38 10.16
CA LYS A 31 0.91 -0.92 8.85
C LYS A 31 -0.41 -1.70 8.92
N LEU A 32 -0.56 -2.58 9.90
CA LEU A 32 -1.80 -3.34 10.10
C LEU A 32 -3.00 -2.39 10.31
N LEU A 33 -2.86 -1.41 11.21
CA LEU A 33 -3.90 -0.41 11.48
C LEU A 33 -4.24 0.40 10.23
N PHE A 34 -3.23 0.82 9.48
CA PHE A 34 -3.42 1.58 8.25
C PHE A 34 -4.10 0.74 7.16
N GLN A 35 -3.74 -0.53 7.00
CA GLN A 35 -4.44 -1.46 6.09
C GLN A 35 -5.93 -1.61 6.47
N ARG A 36 -6.26 -1.72 7.77
CA ARG A 36 -7.67 -1.74 8.21
C ARG A 36 -8.41 -0.43 7.93
N PHE A 37 -7.73 0.70 8.08
CA PHE A 37 -8.29 1.99 7.69
C PHE A 37 -8.59 2.04 6.19
N LEU A 38 -7.66 1.58 5.33
CA LEU A 38 -7.88 1.52 3.88
C LEU A 38 -9.06 0.61 3.51
N GLU A 39 -9.22 -0.53 4.18
CA GLU A 39 -10.36 -1.45 3.98
C GLU A 39 -11.71 -0.80 4.34
N GLY A 40 -11.73 0.03 5.39
CA GLY A 40 -12.96 0.68 5.89
C GLY A 40 -13.37 1.95 5.16
N GLU A 41 -12.46 2.57 4.40
CA GLU A 41 -12.70 3.81 3.67
C GLU A 41 -12.97 3.52 2.18
N PRO A 42 -14.23 3.63 1.69
CA PRO A 42 -14.59 3.19 0.33
C PRO A 42 -13.76 3.85 -0.78
N SER A 43 -13.35 5.11 -0.58
CA SER A 43 -12.52 5.84 -1.55
C SER A 43 -11.08 5.31 -1.63
N LEU A 44 -10.62 4.58 -0.62
CA LEU A 44 -9.26 4.05 -0.49
C LEU A 44 -9.19 2.51 -0.58
N ALA A 45 -10.32 1.82 -0.48
CA ALA A 45 -10.41 0.37 -0.46
C ALA A 45 -9.73 -0.31 -1.67
N ALA A 46 -9.82 0.29 -2.86
CA ALA A 46 -9.12 -0.23 -4.04
C ALA A 46 -7.59 -0.17 -3.91
N ALA A 47 -7.05 0.90 -3.32
CA ALA A 47 -5.61 1.04 -3.08
C ALA A 47 -5.12 0.05 -2.02
N GLY A 48 -5.88 -0.13 -0.93
CA GLY A 48 -5.58 -1.12 0.11
C GLY A 48 -5.58 -2.54 -0.45
N ALA A 49 -6.58 -2.89 -1.26
CA ALA A 49 -6.66 -4.20 -1.91
C ALA A 49 -5.51 -4.43 -2.90
N LEU A 50 -5.16 -3.44 -3.73
CA LEU A 50 -4.01 -3.54 -4.63
C LEU A 50 -2.72 -3.82 -3.86
N TRP A 51 -2.48 -3.09 -2.76
CA TRP A 51 -1.28 -3.29 -1.96
C TRP A 51 -1.20 -4.72 -1.39
N ALA A 52 -2.29 -5.24 -0.83
CA ALA A 52 -2.32 -6.60 -0.32
C ALA A 52 -2.03 -7.66 -1.41
N GLU A 53 -2.57 -7.46 -2.61
CA GLU A 53 -2.35 -8.36 -3.74
C GLU A 53 -0.92 -8.26 -4.30
N LEU A 54 -0.27 -7.09 -4.26
CA LEU A 54 1.14 -6.96 -4.60
C LEU A 54 2.04 -7.70 -3.59
N GLU A 55 1.76 -7.62 -2.30
CA GLU A 55 2.49 -8.38 -1.27
C GLU A 55 2.25 -9.89 -1.35
N ALA A 56 1.08 -10.30 -1.85
CA ALA A 56 0.82 -11.70 -2.18
C ALA A 56 1.59 -12.13 -3.42
N TYR A 57 1.61 -11.29 -4.46
CA TYR A 57 2.33 -11.52 -5.71
C TYR A 57 3.85 -11.68 -5.51
N GLU A 58 4.44 -10.88 -4.63
CA GLU A 58 5.87 -11.00 -4.26
C GLU A 58 6.21 -12.36 -3.62
N ARG A 59 5.20 -13.05 -3.07
CA ARG A 59 5.33 -14.38 -2.46
C ARG A 59 4.85 -15.51 -3.39
N CYS A 60 4.41 -15.22 -4.60
CA CYS A 60 3.97 -16.24 -5.56
C CYS A 60 5.16 -17.06 -6.07
N GLU A 61 4.91 -18.36 -6.23
CA GLU A 61 5.82 -19.26 -6.93
C GLU A 61 5.89 -18.88 -8.42
N GLU A 62 7.04 -19.16 -9.07
CA GLU A 62 7.27 -18.75 -10.46
C GLU A 62 6.20 -19.28 -11.43
N GLN A 63 5.67 -20.49 -11.17
CA GLN A 63 4.64 -21.10 -12.03
C GLN A 63 3.28 -20.38 -11.92
N GLU A 64 3.02 -19.71 -10.80
CA GLU A 64 1.76 -19.00 -10.53
C GLU A 64 1.85 -17.51 -10.91
N ARG A 65 3.06 -16.98 -10.93
CA ARG A 65 3.36 -15.55 -11.11
C ARG A 65 2.76 -14.98 -12.39
N GLY A 66 2.80 -15.71 -13.50
CA GLY A 66 2.21 -15.27 -14.76
C GLY A 66 0.69 -15.03 -14.67
N ARG A 67 -0.04 -15.95 -14.01
CA ARG A 67 -1.49 -15.84 -13.80
C ARG A 67 -1.81 -14.70 -12.84
N ALA A 68 -1.10 -14.62 -11.71
CA ALA A 68 -1.31 -13.57 -10.71
C ALA A 68 -1.08 -12.16 -11.29
N ALA A 69 -0.08 -11.99 -12.16
CA ALA A 69 0.16 -10.72 -12.86
C ALA A 69 -0.99 -10.32 -13.79
N GLN A 70 -1.57 -11.29 -14.51
CA GLN A 70 -2.72 -11.03 -15.39
C GLN A 70 -3.96 -10.62 -14.59
N GLU A 71 -4.22 -11.29 -13.46
CA GLU A 71 -5.32 -10.97 -12.57
C GLU A 71 -5.18 -9.55 -11.98
N LEU A 72 -4.00 -9.21 -11.47
CA LEU A 72 -3.69 -7.86 -10.98
C LEU A 72 -3.96 -6.79 -12.04
N ARG A 73 -3.51 -7.01 -13.28
CA ARG A 73 -3.73 -6.07 -14.39
C ARG A 73 -5.22 -5.86 -14.66
N GLY A 74 -5.97 -6.94 -14.86
CA GLY A 74 -7.40 -6.85 -15.19
C GLY A 74 -8.25 -6.27 -14.06
N ARG A 75 -7.91 -6.55 -12.81
CA ARG A 75 -8.67 -6.11 -11.63
C ARG A 75 -8.40 -4.66 -11.25
N PHE A 76 -7.13 -4.23 -11.27
CA PHE A 76 -6.71 -2.94 -10.72
C PHE A 76 -6.22 -1.93 -11.75
N PHE A 77 -5.65 -2.35 -12.89
CA PHE A 77 -4.99 -1.42 -13.83
C PHE A 77 -5.84 -1.13 -15.07
N THR A 78 -6.82 -1.97 -15.38
CA THR A 78 -7.70 -1.79 -16.53
C THR A 78 -8.93 -0.94 -16.17
N PRO A 79 -9.24 0.14 -16.92
CA PRO A 79 -10.48 0.87 -16.76
C PRO A 79 -11.69 -0.04 -16.87
N GLY A 80 -12.62 0.03 -15.91
CA GLY A 80 -13.78 -0.87 -15.81
C GLY A 80 -13.51 -2.19 -15.08
N GLY A 81 -12.27 -2.44 -14.64
CA GLY A 81 -11.96 -3.50 -13.68
C GLY A 81 -12.68 -3.29 -12.33
N ALA A 82 -13.01 -4.38 -11.65
CA ALA A 82 -13.84 -4.35 -10.44
C ALA A 82 -13.29 -3.45 -9.31
N GLN A 83 -11.96 -3.24 -9.27
CA GLN A 83 -11.29 -2.38 -8.31
C GLN A 83 -10.27 -1.46 -9.00
N HIS A 84 -10.64 -0.94 -10.16
CA HIS A 84 -9.77 -0.07 -10.94
C HIS A 84 -9.18 1.09 -10.12
N CYS A 85 -7.85 1.15 -10.05
CA CYS A 85 -7.08 2.16 -9.34
C CYS A 85 -6.84 3.39 -10.24
N GLY A 86 -7.87 4.22 -10.39
CA GLY A 86 -7.82 5.42 -11.25
C GLY A 86 -6.82 6.51 -10.83
N PHE A 87 -6.22 6.40 -9.64
CA PHE A 87 -5.13 7.28 -9.19
C PHE A 87 -3.78 6.94 -9.83
N LEU A 88 -3.63 5.74 -10.44
CA LEU A 88 -2.41 5.34 -11.12
C LEU A 88 -2.31 6.01 -12.49
N SER A 89 -1.11 6.47 -12.84
CA SER A 89 -0.86 7.03 -14.17
C SER A 89 -0.78 5.94 -15.23
N SER A 90 -1.12 6.30 -16.48
CA SER A 90 -1.03 5.39 -17.63
C SER A 90 0.39 4.88 -17.90
N ALA A 91 1.41 5.64 -17.50
CA ALA A 91 2.81 5.23 -17.59
C ALA A 91 3.12 4.04 -16.67
N VAL A 92 2.49 3.98 -15.49
CA VAL A 92 2.68 2.89 -14.52
C VAL A 92 1.86 1.66 -14.91
N THR A 93 0.65 1.84 -15.41
CA THR A 93 -0.23 0.72 -15.80
C THR A 93 0.13 0.10 -17.15
N GLY A 94 1.00 0.76 -17.93
CA GLY A 94 1.36 0.31 -19.28
C GLY A 94 0.24 0.50 -20.30
N ALA A 95 -0.83 1.24 -19.95
CA ALA A 95 -1.95 1.57 -20.84
C ALA A 95 -1.58 2.65 -21.89
N ALA A 96 -0.30 2.79 -22.22
CA ALA A 96 0.16 3.63 -23.32
C ALA A 96 0.02 2.86 -24.64
N GLY A 97 -1.21 2.81 -25.18
CA GLY A 97 -1.42 2.24 -26.50
C GLY A 97 -2.84 1.77 -26.80
N GLU A 98 -3.87 2.59 -26.57
CA GLU A 98 -5.07 2.56 -27.42
C GLU A 98 -5.93 3.81 -27.16
N ALA A 99 -5.53 4.91 -27.78
CA ALA A 99 -6.47 5.92 -28.22
C ALA A 99 -6.43 5.88 -29.76
N THR A 100 -7.33 5.08 -30.32
CA THR A 100 -7.65 4.90 -31.76
C THR A 100 -8.91 5.73 -32.07
N PRO A 101 -9.24 6.13 -33.33
CA PRO A 101 -8.48 6.26 -34.58
C PRO A 101 -8.17 7.72 -34.97
#